data_AF-A0A7S9GGK6-F1
#
_entry.id   AF-A0A7S9GGK6-F1
#
_cell.length_a   1.000
_cell.length_b   1.000
_cell.length_c   1.000
_cell.angle_alpha   90.00
_cell.angle_beta   90.00
_cell.angle_gamma   90.00
#
_symmetry.space_group_name_H-M   'P 1'
#
loop_
_entity.id
_entity.type
_entity.pdbx_description
1 polymer ?
#
loop_
_entity_poly.entity_id
_entity_poly.type
_entity_poly.pdbx_seq_one_letter_code
_entity_poly.pdbx_strand_id
1 'polypeptide(L)'
;MTRLHFAHSTTRVLVSGDAEHPCTGQTLWIGESEDGAEAGVAWDWICMPEGVVALADPMALVTNLQFVSTAGEVLAPMESVLQLNEIVRTLPWQDEVQRALGLLH
;
A
#
# COMPACT_ATOMS: atom_id res chain seq x y z
N MET A 1 19.99 -11.57 6.88
CA MET A 1 19.09 -10.43 6.58
C MET A 1 17.71 -11.03 6.47
N THR A 2 16.85 -10.73 7.45
CA THR A 2 15.48 -11.25 7.50
C THR A 2 14.71 -10.73 6.30
N ARG A 3 14.10 -11.63 5.52
CA ARG A 3 13.39 -11.25 4.30
C ARG A 3 11.91 -11.10 4.61
N LEU A 4 11.42 -9.87 4.57
CA LEU A 4 10.02 -9.57 4.78
C LEU A 4 9.28 -9.61 3.43
N HIS A 5 8.24 -10.44 3.34
CA HIS A 5 7.40 -10.57 2.15
C HIS A 5 5.97 -10.14 2.45
N PHE A 6 5.51 -9.09 1.78
CA PHE A 6 4.13 -8.64 1.92
C PHE A 6 3.18 -9.44 1.01
N ALA A 7 2.09 -9.91 1.58
CA ALA A 7 0.95 -10.48 0.88
C ALA A 7 -0.27 -9.56 1.02
N HIS A 8 -1.16 -9.63 0.04
CA HIS A 8 -2.44 -8.93 0.11
C HIS A 8 -3.27 -9.48 1.28
N SER A 9 -3.78 -8.58 2.12
CA SER A 9 -4.69 -8.95 3.22
C SER A 9 -6.12 -8.54 2.90
N THR A 10 -6.33 -7.27 2.52
CA THR A 10 -7.66 -6.78 2.16
C THR A 10 -7.62 -5.55 1.29
N THR A 11 -8.63 -5.40 0.44
CA THR A 11 -8.95 -4.15 -0.25
C THR A 11 -10.41 -3.83 0.00
N ARG A 12 -10.71 -2.58 0.34
CA ARG A 12 -12.05 -2.10 0.65
C ARG A 12 -12.37 -0.87 -0.19
N VAL A 13 -13.56 -0.86 -0.76
CA VAL A 13 -14.17 0.32 -1.38
C VAL A 13 -14.87 1.11 -0.26
N LEU A 14 -14.46 2.36 -0.04
CA LEU A 14 -15.08 3.24 0.95
C LEU A 14 -16.11 4.16 0.31
N VAL A 15 -15.82 4.63 -0.89
CA VAL A 15 -16.72 5.45 -1.71
C VAL A 15 -16.78 4.83 -3.08
N SER A 16 -17.95 4.34 -3.49
CA SER A 16 -18.11 3.66 -4.79
C SER A 16 -17.93 4.58 -6.00
N GLY A 17 -17.94 5.90 -5.80
CA GLY A 17 -17.83 6.90 -6.87
C GLY A 17 -19.04 6.93 -7.80
N ASP A 18 -19.05 7.90 -8.71
CA ASP A 18 -19.95 8.01 -9.85
C ASP A 18 -19.21 8.66 -11.05
N ALA A 19 -19.94 9.11 -12.06
CA ALA A 19 -19.33 9.73 -13.24
C ALA A 19 -18.58 11.04 -12.93
N GLU A 20 -18.91 11.72 -11.84
CA GLU A 20 -18.29 12.99 -11.44
C GLU A 20 -17.37 12.85 -10.22
N HIS A 21 -17.55 11.80 -9.42
CA HIS A 21 -16.78 11.55 -8.20
C HIS A 21 -15.98 10.24 -8.32
N PRO A 22 -14.65 10.28 -8.13
CA PRO A 22 -13.85 9.07 -8.23
C PRO A 22 -14.18 8.09 -7.11
N CYS A 23 -14.10 6.80 -7.41
CA CYS A 23 -14.20 5.75 -6.41
C CYS A 23 -12.94 5.76 -5.54
N THR A 24 -13.08 5.61 -4.23
CA THR A 24 -11.94 5.59 -3.31
C THR A 24 -12.05 4.46 -2.32
N GLY A 25 -10.90 4.07 -1.77
CA GLY A 25 -10.87 3.04 -0.77
C GLY A 25 -9.48 2.84 -0.18
N GLN A 26 -9.30 1.69 0.45
CA GLN A 26 -8.08 1.34 1.16
C GLN A 26 -7.60 -0.03 0.76
N THR A 27 -6.29 -0.25 0.83
CA THR A 27 -5.69 -1.57 0.74
C THR A 27 -4.73 -1.80 1.89
N LEU A 28 -4.67 -3.02 2.40
CA LEU A 28 -3.78 -3.45 3.47
C LEU A 28 -2.98 -4.66 3.00
N TRP A 29 -1.68 -4.58 3.25
CA TRP A 29 -0.70 -5.62 2.96
C TRP A 29 0.04 -5.98 4.23
N ILE A 30 0.18 -7.27 4.47
CA ILE A 30 0.78 -7.82 5.69
C ILE A 30 1.92 -8.75 5.28
N GLY A 31 3.05 -8.65 5.99
CA GLY A 31 4.16 -9.57 5.87
C GLY A 31 4.60 -10.04 7.25
N GLU A 32 5.14 -11.25 7.30
CA GLU A 32 5.70 -11.83 8.52
C GLU A 32 7.21 -12.01 8.31
N SER A 33 8.00 -11.65 9.32
CA SER A 33 9.44 -11.93 9.34
C SER A 33 9.73 -13.31 9.93
N GLU A 34 10.94 -13.83 9.70
CA GLU A 34 11.33 -15.18 10.17
C GLU A 34 11.30 -15.34 11.70
N ASP A 35 11.36 -14.24 12.45
CA ASP A 35 11.25 -14.17 13.91
C ASP A 35 9.79 -14.01 14.40
N GLY A 36 8.81 -14.07 13.49
CA GLY A 36 7.38 -14.03 13.80
C GLY A 36 6.83 -12.63 14.07
N ALA A 37 7.59 -11.57 13.78
CA ALA A 37 7.08 -10.21 13.85
C ALA A 37 6.21 -9.90 12.62
N GLU A 38 5.04 -9.30 12.86
CA GLU A 38 4.10 -8.92 11.80
C GLU A 38 4.31 -7.46 11.41
N ALA A 39 4.47 -7.22 10.11
CA ALA A 39 4.56 -5.90 9.52
C ALA A 39 3.36 -5.65 8.61
N GLY A 40 2.80 -4.45 8.71
CA GLY A 40 1.67 -4.00 7.90
C GLY A 40 1.98 -2.69 7.19
N VAL A 41 1.47 -2.57 5.97
CA VAL A 41 1.43 -1.30 5.24
C VAL A 41 0.07 -1.15 4.57
N ALA A 42 -0.54 0.01 4.78
CA ALA A 42 -1.83 0.36 4.23
C ALA A 42 -1.81 1.77 3.64
N TRP A 43 -2.62 1.98 2.61
CA TRP A 43 -2.78 3.28 1.99
C TRP A 43 -4.15 3.42 1.34
N ASP A 44 -4.51 4.68 1.11
CA ASP A 44 -5.70 5.06 0.36
C ASP A 44 -5.41 5.02 -1.15
N TRP A 45 -6.40 4.56 -1.91
CA TRP A 45 -6.37 4.58 -3.36
C TRP A 45 -7.57 5.34 -3.92
N ILE A 46 -7.38 5.83 -5.14
CA ILE A 46 -8.40 6.50 -5.93
C ILE A 46 -8.48 5.82 -7.30
N CYS A 47 -9.69 5.52 -7.76
CA CYS A 47 -9.96 5.08 -9.11
C CYS A 47 -10.52 6.27 -9.89
N MET A 48 -9.73 6.72 -10.85
CA MET A 48 -10.12 7.74 -11.82
C MET A 48 -11.01 7.12 -12.90
N PRO A 49 -11.62 7.95 -13.78
CA PRO A 49 -12.24 7.47 -15.00
C PRO A 49 -11.33 6.51 -15.80
N GLU A 50 -11.95 5.72 -16.68
CA GLU A 50 -11.28 4.67 -17.47
C GLU A 50 -10.62 3.54 -16.64
N GLY A 51 -10.91 3.45 -15.33
CA GLY A 51 -10.45 2.34 -14.47
C GLY A 51 -9.00 2.47 -14.01
N VAL A 52 -8.42 3.67 -14.13
CA VAL A 52 -7.05 3.94 -13.68
C VAL A 52 -7.03 4.09 -12.16
N VAL A 53 -6.33 3.17 -11.48
CA VAL A 53 -6.16 3.20 -10.02
C VAL A 53 -4.83 3.86 -9.67
N ALA A 54 -4.86 4.84 -8.75
CA ALA A 54 -3.69 5.56 -8.27
C ALA A 54 -3.63 5.59 -6.74
N LEU A 55 -2.41 5.76 -6.22
CA LEU A 55 -2.17 6.06 -4.80
C LEU A 55 -2.70 7.46 -4.51
N ALA A 56 -3.58 7.60 -3.51
CA ALA A 56 -4.27 8.86 -3.27
C ALA A 56 -3.33 9.94 -2.71
N ASP A 57 -2.48 9.57 -1.75
CA ASP A 57 -1.46 10.44 -1.18
C ASP A 57 -0.18 9.63 -0.86
N PRO A 58 0.93 9.83 -1.59
CA PRO A 58 2.22 9.19 -1.33
C PRO A 58 2.85 9.51 0.02
N MET A 59 2.34 10.50 0.76
CA MET A 59 2.82 10.90 2.07
C MET A 59 2.00 10.31 3.22
N ALA A 60 0.81 9.75 2.93
CA ALA A 60 -0.16 9.31 3.94
C ALA A 60 -0.27 7.78 4.07
N LEU A 61 0.84 7.06 3.93
CA LEU A 61 0.86 5.62 4.18
C LEU A 61 0.85 5.33 5.69
N VAL A 62 0.10 4.32 6.09
CA VAL A 62 0.03 3.85 7.48
C VAL A 62 0.82 2.55 7.59
N THR A 63 1.78 2.51 8.51
CA THR A 63 2.63 1.33 8.71
C THR A 63 3.14 1.24 10.15
N ASN A 64 3.50 0.04 10.58
CA ASN A 64 4.26 -0.21 11.80
C ASN A 64 5.76 -0.48 11.54
N LEU A 65 6.22 -0.30 10.30
CA LEU A 65 7.63 -0.46 9.92
C LEU A 65 8.49 0.68 10.47
N GLN A 66 9.70 0.34 10.91
CA GLN A 66 10.75 1.30 11.19
C GLN A 66 11.94 1.01 10.28
N PHE A 67 12.26 1.95 9.40
CA PHE A 67 13.42 1.84 8.53
C PHE A 67 14.68 2.29 9.25
N VAL A 68 15.74 1.52 9.09
CA VAL A 68 17.07 1.82 9.64
C VAL A 68 18.11 1.85 8.52
N SER A 69 19.10 2.71 8.68
CA SER A 69 20.27 2.78 7.80
C SER A 69 21.15 1.54 7.97
N THR A 70 22.15 1.39 7.11
CA THR A 70 23.17 0.34 7.25
C THR A 70 24.00 0.46 8.53
N ALA A 71 24.03 1.65 9.15
CA ALA A 71 24.64 1.87 10.46
C ALA A 71 23.71 1.54 11.64
N GLY A 72 22.45 1.17 11.37
CA GLY A 72 21.43 0.87 12.39
C GLY A 72 20.70 2.10 12.94
N GLU A 73 20.89 3.26 12.32
CA GLU A 73 20.21 4.50 12.73
C GLU A 73 18.84 4.60 12.09
N VAL A 74 17.85 5.10 12.83
CA VAL A 74 16.48 5.29 12.30
C VAL A 74 16.50 6.33 11.19
N LEU A 75 15.93 5.98 10.04
CA LEU A 75 15.85 6.91 8.89
C LEU A 75 14.96 8.11 9.22
N ALA A 76 15.28 9.25 8.61
CA ALA A 76 14.41 10.42 8.72
C ALA A 76 13.03 10.12 8.12
N PRO A 77 11.97 10.83 8.54
CA PRO A 77 10.61 10.59 8.04
C PRO A 77 10.52 10.62 6.51
N MET A 78 11.17 11.58 5.86
CA MET A 78 11.14 11.70 4.40
C MET A 78 11.81 10.51 3.69
N GLU A 79 12.91 10.00 4.24
CA GLU A 79 13.60 8.83 3.70
C GLU A 79 12.78 7.56 3.90
N SER A 80 12.11 7.43 5.05
CA SER A 80 11.18 6.33 5.33
C SER A 80 10.03 6.29 4.34
N VAL A 81 9.47 7.45 3.96
CA VAL A 81 8.40 7.51 2.97
C VAL A 81 8.89 7.09 1.57
N LEU A 82 10.14 7.42 1.19
CA LEU A 82 10.71 6.90 -0.06
C LEU A 82 10.77 5.36 -0.04
N GLN A 83 11.21 4.75 1.06
CA GLN A 83 11.24 3.28 1.18
C GLN A 83 9.83 2.67 1.12
N LEU A 84 8.84 3.32 1.75
CA LEU A 84 7.45 2.87 1.69
C LEU A 84 6.89 2.91 0.27
N ASN A 85 7.15 3.98 -0.48
CA ASN A 85 6.71 4.09 -1.87
C ASN A 85 7.38 3.06 -2.78
N GLU A 86 8.64 2.70 -2.52
CA GLU A 86 9.29 1.59 -3.21
C GLU A 86 8.60 0.25 -2.91
N ILE A 87 8.19 0.00 -1.66
CA ILE A 87 7.38 -1.18 -1.33
C ILE A 87 6.08 -1.17 -2.15
N VAL A 88 5.30 -0.09 -2.09
CA VAL A 88 4.04 0.03 -2.83
C VAL A 88 4.23 -0.24 -4.33
N ARG A 89 5.29 0.32 -4.93
CA ARG A 89 5.61 0.14 -6.36
C ARG A 89 5.90 -1.32 -6.74
N THR A 90 6.36 -2.14 -5.81
CA THR A 90 6.69 -3.55 -6.07
C THR A 90 5.52 -4.51 -5.87
N LEU A 91 4.43 -4.07 -5.24
CA LEU A 91 3.26 -4.90 -4.95
C LEU A 91 2.25 -4.85 -6.10
N PRO A 92 1.57 -5.96 -6.44
CA PRO A 92 0.55 -6.00 -7.49
C PRO A 92 -0.79 -5.42 -7.00
N TRP A 93 -0.75 -4.31 -6.27
CA TRP A 93 -1.90 -3.80 -5.53
C TRP A 93 -2.98 -3.18 -6.42
N GLN A 94 -2.60 -2.63 -7.58
CA GLN A 94 -3.57 -2.09 -8.53
C GLN A 94 -4.48 -3.22 -9.05
N ASP A 95 -3.93 -4.42 -9.27
CA ASP A 95 -4.71 -5.59 -9.69
C ASP A 95 -5.72 -6.02 -8.60
N GLU A 96 -5.32 -5.97 -7.33
CA GLU A 96 -6.22 -6.29 -6.21
C GLU A 96 -7.35 -5.27 -6.06
N VAL A 97 -7.05 -3.99 -6.29
CA VAL A 97 -8.08 -2.94 -6.34
C VAL A 97 -9.01 -3.15 -7.52
N GLN A 98 -8.48 -3.42 -8.70
CA GLN A 98 -9.31 -3.70 -9.88
C GLN A 98 -10.17 -4.95 -9.70
N ARG A 99 -9.66 -6.00 -9.04
CA ARG A 99 -10.47 -7.17 -8.63
C ARG A 99 -11.59 -6.77 -7.67
N ALA A 100 -11.30 -5.97 -6.65
CA ALA A 100 -12.30 -5.50 -5.69
C ALA A 100 -13.37 -4.60 -6.32
N LEU A 101 -13.02 -3.87 -7.39
CA LEU A 101 -13.93 -3.05 -8.19
C LEU A 101 -14.70 -3.86 -9.25
N GLY A 102 -14.37 -5.14 -9.48
CA GLY A 102 -14.94 -5.95 -10.54
C GLY A 102 -14.48 -5.56 -11.96
N LEU A 103 -13.34 -4.87 -12.08
CA LEU A 103 -12.74 -4.43 -13.34
C LEU A 103 -11.76 -5.47 -13.93
N LEU A 104 -11.19 -6.34 -13.09
CA LEU A 104 -10.30 -7.43 -13.50
C LEU A 104 -11.05 -8.77 -13.40
N HIS A 105 -11.05 -9.56 -14.49
CA HIS A 105 -11.65 -10.90 -14.57
C HIS A 105 -10.60 -12.00 -14.50
#